data_AF-A0A1Q8KJR8-F1
#
_entry.id   AF-A0A1Q8KJR8-F1
#
_cell.length_a   1.000
_cell.length_b   1.000
_cell.length_c   1.000
_cell.angle_alpha   90.00
_cell.angle_beta   90.00
_cell.angle_gamma   90.00
#
_symmetry.space_group_name_H-M   'P 1'
#
loop_
_entity.id
_entity.type
_entity.pdbx_description
1 polymer ?
#
loop_
_entity_poly.entity_id
_entity_poly.type
_entity_poly.pdbx_seq_one_letter_code
_entity_poly.pdbx_strand_id
1 'polypeptide(L)'
;MQIPAGIVGNEFAEVEVRDGDGRPVGDAAVEVRIDQAGNSPRLRVEDLESGRVRFFDALELETLVWLPEGHLRSLLDPSADRWREDS
;
A
#
# COMPACT_ATOMS: atom_id res chain seq x y z
N MET A 1 -8.26 1.99 10.79
CA MET A 1 -8.75 1.88 9.40
C MET A 1 -10.27 1.89 9.44
N GLN A 2 -10.87 3.03 9.13
CA GLN A 2 -12.33 3.14 9.02
C GLN A 2 -12.66 3.25 7.54
N ILE A 3 -13.16 2.16 6.96
CA ILE A 3 -13.67 2.15 5.58
C ILE A 3 -15.12 2.63 5.66
N PRO A 4 -15.50 3.75 5.03
CA PRO A 4 -16.87 4.24 5.07
C PRO A 4 -17.83 3.22 4.41
N ALA A 5 -18.97 2.98 5.05
CA ALA A 5 -20.02 2.13 4.51
C ALA A 5 -20.69 2.84 3.32
N GLY A 6 -20.49 2.33 2.11
CA GLY A 6 -21.08 2.91 0.90
C GLY A 6 -20.36 2.61 -0.42
N ILE A 7 -19.16 2.01 -0.39
CA ILE A 7 -18.40 1.75 -1.63
C ILE A 7 -19.11 0.67 -2.45
N VAL A 8 -19.82 1.09 -3.50
CA VAL A 8 -20.38 0.24 -4.55
C VAL A 8 -19.77 0.69 -5.86
N GLY A 9 -19.03 -0.20 -6.50
CA GLY A 9 -18.32 0.10 -7.73
C GLY A 9 -16.90 0.60 -7.50
N ASN A 10 -16.18 0.66 -8.61
CA ASN A 10 -14.82 1.12 -8.92
C ASN A 10 -14.41 2.51 -8.36
N GLU A 11 -14.75 2.81 -7.11
CA GLU A 11 -14.31 4.00 -6.37
C GLU A 11 -13.00 3.71 -5.63
N PHE A 12 -12.07 4.65 -5.74
CA PHE A 12 -10.73 4.56 -5.17
C PHE A 12 -10.75 5.11 -3.75
N ALA A 13 -10.07 4.45 -2.82
CA ALA A 13 -9.79 5.02 -1.52
C ALA A 13 -8.41 5.69 -1.59
N GLU A 14 -8.37 7.01 -1.44
CA GLU A 14 -7.15 7.66 -0.99
C GLU A 14 -6.90 7.18 0.44
N VAL A 15 -5.80 6.44 0.66
CA VAL A 15 -5.52 5.83 1.96
C VAL A 15 -4.59 6.76 2.74
N GLU A 16 -5.17 7.60 3.60
CA GLU A 16 -4.42 8.36 4.60
C GLU A 16 -4.17 7.47 5.83
N VAL A 17 -2.90 7.10 6.06
CA VAL A 17 -2.52 6.35 7.27
C VAL A 17 -2.52 7.32 8.45
N ARG A 18 -3.26 7.00 9.51
CA ARG A 18 -3.37 7.83 10.72
C ARG A 18 -2.86 7.11 11.96
N ASP A 19 -2.27 7.84 12.91
CA ASP A 19 -1.80 7.31 14.19
C ASP A 19 -2.97 6.99 15.13
N GLY A 20 -2.68 6.53 16.34
CA GLY A 20 -3.71 6.21 17.35
C GLY A 20 -4.56 7.42 17.77
N ASP A 21 -4.09 8.65 17.54
CA ASP A 21 -4.80 9.91 17.80
C ASP A 21 -5.53 10.43 16.56
N GLY A 22 -5.45 9.73 15.43
CA GLY A 22 -6.09 10.11 14.18
C GLY A 22 -5.33 11.17 13.37
N ARG A 23 -4.04 11.45 13.65
CA ARG A 23 -3.22 12.35 12.84
C ARG A 23 -2.62 11.61 11.64
N PRO A 24 -2.50 12.23 10.45
CA PRO A 24 -1.74 11.65 9.34
C PRO A 24 -0.32 11.27 9.77
N VAL A 25 0.11 10.08 9.38
CA VAL A 25 1.45 9.54 9.68
C VAL A 25 2.33 9.71 8.44
N GLY A 26 3.31 10.60 8.55
CA GLY A 26 4.32 10.83 7.51
C GLY A 26 3.79 11.54 6.26
N ASP A 27 4.67 11.71 5.28
CA ASP A 27 4.41 12.39 4.00
C ASP A 27 4.09 11.41 2.85
N ALA A 28 3.86 10.13 3.17
CA ALA A 28 3.62 9.11 2.15
C ALA A 28 2.19 9.19 1.61
N ALA A 29 2.04 9.43 0.31
CA ALA A 29 0.77 9.44 -0.40
C ALA A 29 0.69 8.25 -1.36
N VAL A 30 -0.22 7.30 -1.09
CA VAL A 30 -0.44 6.14 -1.96
C VAL A 30 -1.91 5.97 -2.31
N GLU A 31 -2.15 5.52 -3.54
CA GLU A 31 -3.46 5.08 -3.98
C GLU A 31 -3.52 3.56 -4.00
N VAL A 32 -4.64 3.00 -3.51
CA VAL A 32 -4.88 1.55 -3.50
C VAL A 32 -6.17 1.23 -4.24
N ARG A 33 -6.10 0.30 -5.21
CA ARG A 33 -7.24 -0.12 -6.04
C ARG A 33 -7.29 -1.63 -6.19
N ILE A 34 -8.49 -2.20 -6.37
CA ILE A 34 -8.62 -3.57 -6.87
C ILE A 34 -8.55 -3.52 -8.40
N ASP A 35 -7.52 -4.13 -8.96
CA ASP A 35 -7.42 -4.34 -10.41
C ASP A 35 -8.02 -5.70 -10.78
N GLN A 36 -8.95 -5.68 -11.74
CA GLN A 36 -9.64 -6.85 -12.26
C GLN A 36 -9.20 -7.21 -13.69
N ALA A 37 -8.28 -6.44 -14.28
CA ALA A 37 -7.83 -6.66 -15.65
C ALA A 37 -6.81 -7.81 -15.79
N GLY A 38 -6.28 -8.33 -14.68
CA GLY A 38 -5.36 -9.47 -14.66
C GLY A 38 -6.07 -10.82 -14.74
N ASN A 39 -5.29 -11.90 -14.77
CA ASN A 39 -5.81 -13.29 -14.76
C ASN A 39 -6.61 -13.62 -13.48
N SER A 40 -6.39 -12.86 -12.41
CA SER A 40 -7.10 -12.89 -11.12
C SER A 40 -7.16 -11.47 -10.54
N PRO A 41 -8.13 -11.15 -9.65
CA PRO A 41 -8.14 -9.89 -8.92
C PRO A 41 -6.84 -9.67 -8.13
N ARG A 42 -6.32 -8.45 -8.16
CA ARG A 42 -5.08 -8.07 -7.48
C ARG A 42 -5.18 -6.66 -6.92
N LEU A 43 -4.41 -6.38 -5.87
CA LEU A 43 -4.29 -5.04 -5.29
C LEU A 43 -3.28 -4.23 -6.11
N ARG A 44 -3.69 -3.13 -6.71
CA ARG A 44 -2.79 -2.15 -7.32
C ARG A 44 -2.47 -1.08 -6.27
N VAL A 45 -1.19 -0.84 -6.03
CA VAL A 45 -0.69 0.25 -5.16
C VAL A 45 0.14 1.20 -6.01
N GLU A 46 -0.18 2.48 -5.97
CA GLU A 46 0.55 3.53 -6.66
C GLU A 46 1.08 4.54 -5.64
N ASP A 47 2.38 4.81 -5.70
CA ASP A 47 2.97 5.98 -5.04
C ASP A 47 2.60 7.23 -5.84
N LEU A 48 1.84 8.14 -5.23
CA LEU A 48 1.33 9.33 -5.91
C LEU A 48 2.42 10.39 -6.12
N GLU A 49 3.53 10.31 -5.41
CA GLU A 49 4.65 11.23 -5.58
C GLU A 49 5.53 10.83 -6.77
N SER A 50 5.86 9.54 -6.89
CA SER A 50 6.74 9.03 -7.96
C SER A 50 6.00 8.43 -9.16
N GLY A 51 4.71 8.14 -9.04
CA GLY A 51 3.92 7.38 -10.01
C GLY A 51 4.27 5.89 -10.08
N ARG A 52 5.10 5.37 -9.15
CA ARG A 52 5.52 3.97 -9.16
C ARG A 52 4.36 3.06 -8.78
N VAL A 53 4.07 2.09 -9.64
CA VAL A 53 2.98 1.12 -9.44
C VAL A 53 3.53 -0.26 -9.05
N ARG A 54 2.85 -0.91 -8.11
CA ARG A 54 3.03 -2.32 -7.76
C ARG A 54 1.68 -3.03 -7.71
N PHE A 55 1.72 -4.33 -7.96
CA PHE A 55 0.55 -5.19 -7.86
C PHE A 55 0.85 -6.29 -6.85
N PHE A 56 -0.14 -6.62 -6.02
CA PHE A 56 -0.08 -7.73 -5.09
C PHE A 56 -1.25 -8.65 -5.32
N ASP A 57 -0.98 -9.90 -5.69
CA ASP A 57 -2.00 -10.93 -5.74
C ASP A 57 -2.36 -11.45 -4.34
N ALA A 58 -3.34 -12.37 -4.28
CA ALA A 58 -3.79 -12.92 -3.00
C ALA A 58 -2.69 -13.67 -2.23
N LEU A 59 -1.76 -14.34 -2.92
CA LEU A 59 -0.68 -15.11 -2.31
C LEU A 59 0.43 -14.17 -1.78
N GLU A 60 0.75 -13.13 -2.53
CA GLU A 60 1.70 -12.10 -2.09
C GLU A 60 1.17 -11.35 -0.86
N LEU A 61 -0.13 -11.02 -0.85
CA LEU A 61 -0.79 -10.43 0.32
C LEU A 61 -0.81 -11.38 1.52
N GLU A 62 -1.12 -12.66 1.30
CA GLU A 62 -1.06 -13.68 2.35
C GLU A 62 0.37 -13.76 2.93
N THR A 63 1.39 -13.74 2.08
CA THR A 63 2.79 -13.75 2.52
C THR A 63 3.11 -12.56 3.42
N LEU A 64 2.61 -11.36 3.12
CA LEU A 64 2.78 -10.18 3.97
C LEU A 64 2.13 -10.35 5.35
N VAL A 65 0.95 -10.99 5.41
CA VAL A 65 0.23 -11.26 6.66
C VAL A 65 0.99 -12.24 7.56
N TRP A 66 1.65 -13.23 6.97
CA TRP A 66 2.40 -14.26 7.69
C TRP A 66 3.86 -13.87 8.01
N LEU A 67 4.31 -12.66 7.67
CA LEU A 67 5.68 -12.24 7.96
C LEU A 67 5.96 -12.27 9.46
N PRO A 68 7.08 -12.89 9.90
CA PRO A 68 7.47 -12.85 11.30
C PRO A 68 7.75 -11.42 11.76
N GLU A 69 7.50 -11.14 13.04
CA GLU A 69 7.71 -9.82 13.62
C GLU A 69 9.11 -9.28 13.31
N GLY A 70 9.19 -8.01 12.90
CA GLY A 70 10.44 -7.36 12.50
C GLY A 70 10.84 -7.50 11.02
N HIS A 71 10.41 -8.55 10.31
CA HIS A 71 10.71 -8.70 8.88
C HIS A 71 10.01 -7.65 8.03
N LEU A 72 8.74 -7.38 8.35
CA LEU A 72 8.00 -6.30 7.70
C LEU A 72 8.67 -4.94 7.93
N ARG A 73 9.28 -4.74 9.11
CA ARG A 73 9.96 -3.50 9.47
C ARG A 73 11.24 -3.28 8.66
N SER A 74 11.96 -4.36 8.35
CA SER A 74 13.10 -4.32 7.42
C SER A 74 12.65 -4.10 5.97
N LEU A 75 11.52 -4.69 5.56
CA LEU A 75 10.98 -4.55 4.21
C LEU A 75 10.40 -3.15 3.95
N LEU A 76 9.89 -2.49 5.00
CA LEU A 76 9.30 -1.16 4.95
C LEU A 76 10.27 -0.05 5.35
N ASP A 77 11.58 -0.31 5.43
CA ASP A 77 12.57 0.73 5.68
C ASP A 77 12.74 1.61 4.42
N PRO A 78 12.21 2.85 4.40
CA PRO A 78 12.32 3.70 3.22
C PRO A 78 13.77 4.08 2.91
N SER A 79 14.66 4.05 3.91
CA SER A 79 16.08 4.35 3.69
C SER A 79 16.83 3.23 2.99
N ALA A 80 16.28 2.01 2.98
CA ALA A 80 16.90 0.86 2.33
C ALA A 80 16.90 1.01 0.79
N ASP A 81 15.76 1.42 0.22
CA ASP A 81 15.53 1.40 -1.23
C ASP A 81 15.03 2.74 -1.83
N ARG A 82 14.37 3.63 -1.07
CA ARG A 82 13.79 4.87 -1.62
C ARG A 82 14.81 5.99 -1.77
N TRP A 83 15.83 6.05 -0.90
CA TRP A 83 16.80 7.16 -0.85
C TRP A 83 18.18 6.82 -1.41
N ARG A 84 18.35 5.65 -2.04
CA ARG A 84 19.52 5.43 -2.90
C ARG A 84 19.25 6.09 -4.25
N GLU A 85 19.58 7.36 -4.35
CA GLU A 85 19.92 7.95 -5.65
C GLU A 85 21.13 7.15 -6.17
N ASP A 86 20.97 6.45 -7.29
CA ASP A 86 22.11 5.91 -8.05
C ASP A 86 23.08 7.07 -8.30
N SER A 87 24.25 7.04 -7.64
CA SER A 87 25.39 7.91 -7.94
C SER A 87 26.17 7.40 -9.14
#